data_AF-A0A372BHD6-F1
#
_entry.id   AF-A0A372BHD6-F1
#
_cell.length_a   1.000
_cell.length_b   1.000
_cell.length_c   1.000
_cell.angle_alpha   90.00
_cell.angle_beta   90.00
_cell.angle_gamma   90.00
#
_symmetry.space_group_name_H-M   'P 1'
#
loop_
_entity.id
_entity.type
_entity.pdbx_description
1 polymer ?
#
loop_
_entity_poly.entity_id
_entity_poly.type
_entity_poly.pdbx_seq_one_letter_code
_entity_poly.pdbx_strand_id
1 'polypeptide(L)'
;MLFDIDDTEKLKAFKKFSNILNGYEKVFSSQINIKNIFGYYEIDLDNYLIILKNFIIKFDSLYSFFSNENIYKAALDFINNLDENFENSDNVNSELASLFVANFFLSIFEFLKTLRNIIKFDNTLHVSYIDFMESDSFNEIYDYTQEFYNKTKIEKNHTGKDGYSRALFLIDYKISTLDEKVENLGNQFNIINADYLLHKQNNFEEQRKILENNAREIYLSYQNDLNNLTKKFEKELEPEVHDLKVRLDNNRAELGSLLDDVKLYQDKMTNKAVAEMSAHYFDKSKFERNSYFALTLVSAIIIIFSVISAYRGVNSYYNEYVSTKSCDSSESRTIKVNGAIKEMSFEECMKDLSVKREATQKYAFNYLIFRLSFSLLLFLAVVYASRIAMRAYNHWRQSENMYLKLNTLSPFIGSLDKSVRNDVHLSLVPDYFGKDAGMVESSKDTVKDLPTNISNIAIKAIEQAGSTIGSKLGNDKEIKNSDSESSTEKNKKKSEDESQ
;
A
#
# COMPACT_ATOMS: atom_id res chain seq x y z
N MET A 1 19.04 -9.55 87.81
CA MET A 1 18.67 -9.69 86.40
C MET A 1 19.23 -11.01 85.95
N LEU A 2 18.35 -12.01 85.87
CA LEU A 2 18.67 -13.38 85.55
C LEU A 2 19.30 -13.49 84.16
N PHE A 3 18.71 -12.81 83.17
CA PHE A 3 19.27 -12.61 81.84
C PHE A 3 19.82 -11.19 81.73
N ASP A 4 21.08 -11.06 81.33
CA ASP A 4 21.66 -9.79 80.91
C ASP A 4 21.33 -9.49 79.43
N ILE A 5 21.92 -8.42 78.90
CA ILE A 5 21.71 -7.98 77.51
C ILE A 5 22.29 -9.03 76.55
N ASP A 6 23.52 -9.48 76.78
CA ASP A 6 24.23 -10.47 75.96
C ASP A 6 23.46 -11.81 75.89
N ASP A 7 22.91 -12.28 77.00
CA ASP A 7 22.07 -13.49 77.04
C ASP A 7 20.71 -13.30 76.35
N THR A 8 20.13 -12.10 76.43
CA THR A 8 18.89 -11.77 75.70
C THR A 8 19.12 -11.65 74.19
N GLU A 9 20.32 -11.26 73.74
CA GLU A 9 20.69 -11.26 72.33
C GLU A 9 20.95 -12.67 71.78
N LYS A 10 21.44 -13.60 72.61
CA LYS A 10 21.64 -15.01 72.23
C LYS A 10 20.33 -15.74 71.92
N LEU A 11 19.21 -15.37 72.57
CA LEU A 11 17.89 -15.91 72.29
C LEU A 11 17.38 -15.41 70.94
N LYS A 12 17.05 -16.31 70.02
CA LYS A 12 16.57 -15.97 68.67
C LYS A 12 15.05 -16.02 68.54
N ALA A 13 14.41 -17.06 69.09
CA ALA A 13 12.98 -17.30 68.92
C ALA A 13 12.17 -16.81 70.12
N PHE A 14 12.70 -16.94 71.34
CA PHE A 14 11.97 -16.75 72.59
C PHE A 14 12.47 -15.55 73.41
N LYS A 15 12.82 -14.43 72.77
CA LYS A 15 13.27 -13.19 73.46
C LYS A 15 12.28 -12.65 74.51
N LYS A 16 10.97 -12.87 74.34
CA LYS A 16 9.96 -12.48 75.34
C LYS A 16 10.16 -13.22 76.68
N PHE A 17 10.75 -14.42 76.64
CA PHE A 17 10.97 -15.28 77.80
C PHE A 17 11.92 -14.66 78.83
N SER A 18 13.04 -14.09 78.39
CA SER A 18 14.03 -13.49 79.31
C SER A 18 13.45 -12.29 80.06
N ASN A 19 12.64 -11.47 79.38
CA ASN A 19 11.96 -10.32 79.98
C ASN A 19 10.97 -10.75 81.08
N ILE A 20 10.14 -11.77 80.81
CA ILE A 20 9.17 -12.30 81.79
C ILE A 20 9.91 -12.89 83.00
N LEU A 21 10.95 -13.71 82.79
CA LEU A 21 11.71 -14.28 83.92
C LEU A 21 12.51 -13.23 84.72
N ASN A 22 13.06 -12.20 84.08
CA ASN A 22 13.65 -11.06 84.79
C ASN A 22 12.60 -10.33 85.65
N GLY A 23 11.33 -10.31 85.20
CA GLY A 23 10.18 -9.89 86.01
C GLY A 23 9.96 -10.78 87.24
N TYR A 24 9.82 -12.10 87.05
CA TYR A 24 9.64 -13.06 88.15
C TYR A 24 10.79 -13.02 89.16
N GLU A 25 12.05 -13.01 88.71
CA GLU A 25 13.24 -12.84 89.56
C GLU A 25 13.09 -11.58 90.42
N LYS A 26 12.79 -10.42 89.82
CA LYS A 26 12.62 -9.16 90.55
C LYS A 26 11.50 -9.25 91.60
N VAL A 27 10.37 -9.86 91.28
CA VAL A 27 9.25 -10.05 92.24
C VAL A 27 9.65 -10.98 93.38
N PHE A 28 10.24 -12.14 93.07
CA PHE A 28 10.67 -13.12 94.06
C PHE A 28 11.78 -12.59 94.97
N SER A 29 12.74 -11.84 94.44
CA SER A 29 13.83 -11.23 95.21
C SER A 29 13.40 -10.01 96.02
N SER A 30 12.24 -9.38 95.74
CA SER A 30 11.77 -8.19 96.45
C SER A 30 10.70 -8.48 97.52
N GLN A 31 9.82 -9.47 97.32
CA GLN A 31 8.72 -9.74 98.24
C GLN A 31 9.10 -10.74 99.36
N ILE A 32 9.06 -10.28 100.61
CA ILE A 32 9.42 -11.10 101.79
C ILE A 32 8.54 -12.35 101.95
N ASN A 33 7.24 -12.25 101.63
CA ASN A 33 6.30 -13.38 101.73
C ASN A 33 6.68 -14.50 100.77
N ILE A 34 7.14 -14.15 99.57
CA ILE A 34 7.61 -15.11 98.56
C ILE A 34 8.91 -15.77 99.01
N LYS A 35 9.86 -15.02 99.57
CA LYS A 35 11.09 -15.61 100.17
C LYS A 35 10.78 -16.60 101.29
N ASN A 36 9.80 -16.29 102.14
CA ASN A 36 9.36 -17.20 103.20
C ASN A 36 8.78 -18.50 102.63
N ILE A 37 8.07 -18.44 101.49
CA ILE A 37 7.55 -19.63 100.79
C ILE A 37 8.70 -20.48 100.23
N PHE A 38 9.70 -19.86 99.60
CA PHE A 38 10.89 -20.57 99.11
C PHE A 38 11.67 -21.24 100.24
N GLY A 39 11.86 -20.53 101.36
CA GLY A 39 12.48 -21.10 102.57
C GLY A 39 11.65 -22.24 103.19
N TYR A 40 10.31 -22.15 103.19
CA TYR A 40 9.41 -23.16 103.73
C TYR A 40 9.49 -24.50 102.98
N TYR A 41 9.62 -24.46 101.64
CA TYR A 41 9.73 -25.66 100.81
C TYR A 41 11.18 -26.13 100.56
N GLU A 42 12.15 -25.48 101.21
CA GLU A 42 13.60 -25.71 101.09
C GLU A 42 14.12 -25.56 99.64
N ILE A 43 13.64 -24.54 98.94
CA ILE A 43 13.98 -24.25 97.55
C ILE A 43 15.11 -23.22 97.48
N ASP A 44 16.23 -23.63 96.90
CA ASP A 44 17.24 -22.71 96.37
C ASP A 44 16.73 -22.09 95.06
N LEU A 45 16.03 -20.95 95.21
CA LEU A 45 15.46 -20.21 94.09
C LEU A 45 16.53 -19.74 93.11
N ASP A 46 17.66 -19.24 93.62
CA ASP A 46 18.68 -18.63 92.77
C ASP A 46 19.31 -19.71 91.88
N ASN A 47 19.60 -20.90 92.45
CA ASN A 47 20.03 -22.06 91.66
C ASN A 47 18.93 -22.52 90.69
N TYR A 48 17.67 -22.62 91.11
CA TYR A 48 16.56 -23.01 90.23
C TYR A 48 16.42 -22.08 89.01
N LEU A 49 16.48 -20.77 89.21
CA LEU A 49 16.40 -19.79 88.14
C LEU A 49 17.61 -19.87 87.20
N ILE A 50 18.81 -20.15 87.71
CA ILE A 50 20.01 -20.40 86.89
C ILE A 50 19.86 -21.67 86.04
N ILE A 51 19.37 -22.77 86.62
CA ILE A 51 19.09 -24.02 85.88
C ILE A 51 18.04 -23.76 84.79
N LEU A 52 16.94 -23.07 85.13
CA LEU A 52 15.88 -22.71 84.20
C LEU A 52 16.40 -21.83 83.05
N LYS A 53 17.20 -20.81 83.35
CA LYS A 53 17.89 -19.96 82.35
C LYS A 53 18.74 -20.80 81.39
N ASN A 54 19.57 -21.69 81.92
CA ASN A 54 20.45 -22.55 81.13
C ASN A 54 19.64 -23.51 80.24
N PHE A 55 18.54 -24.06 80.75
CA PHE A 55 17.59 -24.86 79.98
C PHE A 55 16.98 -24.04 78.81
N ILE A 56 16.52 -22.81 79.05
CA ILE A 56 15.90 -21.95 78.02
C ILE A 56 16.90 -21.58 76.91
N ILE A 57 18.13 -21.19 77.26
CA ILE A 57 19.16 -20.84 76.28
C ILE A 57 19.48 -22.05 75.37
N LYS A 58 19.63 -23.25 75.96
CA LYS A 58 19.82 -24.49 75.20
C LYS A 58 18.60 -24.80 74.33
N PHE A 59 17.39 -24.73 74.87
CA PHE A 59 16.15 -24.98 74.16
C PHE A 59 15.93 -24.04 72.96
N ASP A 60 16.13 -22.73 73.13
CA ASP A 60 16.03 -21.74 72.04
C ASP A 60 17.06 -22.02 70.94
N SER A 61 18.30 -22.36 71.30
CA SER A 61 19.34 -22.70 70.33
C SER A 61 18.97 -23.93 69.47
N LEU A 62 18.44 -24.99 70.08
CA LEU A 62 17.97 -26.19 69.40
C LEU A 62 16.75 -25.89 68.52
N TYR A 63 15.78 -25.15 69.05
CA TYR A 63 14.62 -24.72 68.29
C TYR A 63 15.02 -23.92 67.05
N SER A 64 15.95 -22.97 67.19
CA SER A 64 16.45 -22.13 66.08
C SER A 64 17.15 -22.92 64.96
N PHE A 65 17.58 -24.16 65.23
CA PHE A 65 18.25 -25.02 64.27
C PHE A 65 17.29 -26.00 63.57
N PHE A 66 16.26 -26.49 64.27
CA PHE A 66 15.37 -27.55 63.77
C PHE A 66 13.92 -27.13 63.48
N SER A 67 13.45 -25.98 63.98
CA SER A 67 12.17 -25.33 63.61
C SER A 67 10.92 -26.25 63.57
N ASN A 68 10.60 -26.94 64.68
CA ASN A 68 9.40 -27.78 64.78
C ASN A 68 8.18 -26.97 65.29
N GLU A 69 7.09 -26.96 64.52
CA GLU A 69 5.88 -26.16 64.78
C GLU A 69 5.16 -26.53 66.09
N ASN A 70 5.11 -27.83 66.45
CA ASN A 70 4.49 -28.28 67.70
C ASN A 70 5.28 -27.79 68.92
N ILE A 71 6.61 -27.83 68.84
CA ILE A 71 7.51 -27.32 69.88
C ILE A 71 7.39 -25.79 69.99
N TYR A 72 7.31 -25.08 68.86
CA TYR A 72 7.10 -23.63 68.84
C TYR A 72 5.78 -23.23 69.51
N LYS A 73 4.69 -23.91 69.16
CA LYS A 73 3.37 -23.66 69.73
C LYS A 73 3.35 -23.91 71.23
N ALA A 74 3.90 -25.04 71.70
CA ALA A 74 3.99 -25.34 73.13
C ALA A 74 4.80 -24.29 73.89
N ALA A 75 5.85 -23.73 73.29
CA ALA A 75 6.64 -22.65 73.87
C ALA A 75 5.89 -21.31 73.90
N LEU A 76 5.12 -20.96 72.85
CA LEU A 76 4.27 -19.77 72.85
C LEU A 76 3.14 -19.86 73.88
N ASP A 77 2.44 -20.99 73.94
CA ASP A 77 1.37 -21.23 74.91
C ASP A 77 1.90 -21.11 76.35
N PHE A 78 3.10 -21.65 76.61
CA PHE A 78 3.79 -21.50 77.89
C PHE A 78 4.24 -20.07 78.20
N ILE A 79 4.80 -19.34 77.23
CA ILE A 79 5.17 -17.92 77.38
C ILE A 79 3.94 -17.10 77.76
N ASN A 80 2.81 -17.30 77.09
CA ASN A 80 1.57 -16.58 77.37
C ASN A 80 1.01 -16.92 78.76
N ASN A 81 1.04 -18.20 79.16
CA ASN A 81 0.65 -18.60 80.52
C ASN A 81 1.53 -17.97 81.62
N LEU A 82 2.85 -17.84 81.38
CA LEU A 82 3.75 -17.15 82.30
C LEU A 82 3.49 -15.65 82.35
N ASP A 83 3.19 -15.02 81.22
CA ASP A 83 2.89 -13.59 81.09
C ASP A 83 1.57 -13.24 81.80
N GLU A 84 0.49 -13.98 81.53
CA GLU A 84 -0.80 -13.81 82.23
C GLU A 84 -0.66 -14.00 83.75
N ASN A 85 0.09 -15.01 84.20
CA ASN A 85 0.34 -15.17 85.64
C ASN A 85 1.22 -14.02 86.20
N PHE A 86 2.09 -13.42 85.39
CA PHE A 86 2.95 -12.29 85.78
C PHE A 86 2.22 -10.94 85.82
N GLU A 87 1.27 -10.67 84.92
CA GLU A 87 0.42 -9.47 84.96
C GLU A 87 -0.36 -9.37 86.28
N ASN A 88 -0.70 -10.51 86.90
CA ASN A 88 -1.35 -10.56 88.20
C ASN A 88 -0.39 -10.33 89.39
N SER A 89 0.92 -10.12 89.16
CA SER A 89 1.95 -10.01 90.22
C SER A 89 1.85 -8.75 91.08
N ASP A 90 1.36 -7.63 90.53
CA ASP A 90 1.17 -6.37 91.27
C ASP A 90 0.09 -6.47 92.36
N ASN A 91 -0.83 -7.44 92.24
CA ASN A 91 -1.91 -7.72 93.19
C ASN A 91 -1.56 -8.83 94.21
N VAL A 92 -0.31 -9.29 94.26
CA VAL A 92 0.11 -10.39 95.15
C VAL A 92 0.27 -9.91 96.60
N ASN A 93 -0.81 -10.03 97.37
CA ASN A 93 -0.78 -9.92 98.82
C ASN A 93 -0.17 -11.18 99.47
N SER A 94 0.00 -11.17 100.81
CA SER A 94 0.58 -12.29 101.57
C SER A 94 -0.17 -13.62 101.41
N GLU A 95 -1.48 -13.59 101.16
CA GLU A 95 -2.32 -14.79 101.05
C GLU A 95 -2.21 -15.42 99.66
N LEU A 96 -2.08 -14.58 98.63
CA LEU A 96 -1.92 -14.96 97.22
C LEU A 96 -0.49 -15.38 96.84
N ALA A 97 0.54 -14.97 97.59
CA ALA A 97 1.94 -15.28 97.28
C ALA A 97 2.19 -16.78 97.04
N SER A 98 1.60 -17.65 97.85
CA SER A 98 1.71 -19.12 97.69
C SER A 98 1.07 -19.65 96.39
N LEU A 99 -0.01 -19.02 95.92
CA LEU A 99 -0.66 -19.39 94.66
C LEU A 99 0.14 -18.89 93.45
N PHE A 100 0.64 -17.66 93.51
CA PHE A 100 1.47 -17.07 92.46
C PHE A 100 2.75 -17.90 92.21
N VAL A 101 3.43 -18.31 93.30
CA VAL A 101 4.58 -19.23 93.21
C VAL A 101 4.15 -20.61 92.70
N ALA A 102 3.05 -21.18 93.22
CA ALA A 102 2.56 -22.49 92.73
C ALA A 102 2.22 -22.49 91.24
N ASN A 103 1.61 -21.42 90.72
CA ASN A 103 1.28 -21.27 89.30
C ASN A 103 2.52 -21.15 88.41
N PHE A 104 3.57 -20.47 88.88
CA PHE A 104 4.85 -20.33 88.16
C PHE A 104 5.48 -21.71 87.89
N PHE A 105 5.70 -22.51 88.95
CA PHE A 105 6.25 -23.86 88.77
C PHE A 105 5.27 -24.81 88.06
N LEU A 106 3.96 -24.67 88.25
CA LEU A 106 2.97 -25.48 87.52
C LEU A 106 3.08 -25.23 86.00
N SER A 107 3.23 -23.98 85.59
CA SER A 107 3.40 -23.61 84.19
C SER A 107 4.68 -24.21 83.61
N ILE A 108 5.79 -24.16 84.36
CA ILE A 108 7.06 -24.78 83.96
C ILE A 108 6.91 -26.31 83.87
N PHE A 109 6.27 -26.95 84.85
CA PHE A 109 6.09 -28.40 84.89
C PHE A 109 5.26 -28.92 83.71
N GLU A 110 4.10 -28.30 83.45
CA GLU A 110 3.24 -28.70 82.34
C GLU A 110 3.89 -28.40 80.99
N PHE A 111 4.71 -27.34 80.87
CA PHE A 111 5.54 -27.11 79.67
C PHE A 111 6.57 -28.22 79.45
N LEU A 112 7.41 -28.52 80.45
CA LEU A 112 8.45 -29.56 80.33
C LEU A 112 7.85 -30.94 80.05
N LYS A 113 6.70 -31.26 80.68
CA LYS A 113 5.90 -32.47 80.43
C LYS A 113 5.30 -32.48 79.03
N THR A 114 4.84 -31.34 78.51
CA THR A 114 4.34 -31.21 77.13
C THR A 114 5.46 -31.41 76.12
N LEU A 115 6.64 -30.81 76.32
CA LEU A 115 7.83 -31.08 75.52
C LEU A 115 8.19 -32.57 75.54
N ARG A 116 8.22 -33.20 76.73
CA ARG A 116 8.51 -34.64 76.88
C ARG A 116 7.53 -35.53 76.13
N ASN A 117 6.25 -35.14 76.10
CA ASN A 117 5.23 -35.86 75.34
C ASN A 117 5.39 -35.65 73.83
N ILE A 118 5.54 -34.42 73.35
CA ILE A 118 5.76 -34.11 71.93
C ILE A 118 6.98 -34.91 71.42
N ILE A 119 8.10 -34.85 72.15
CA ILE A 119 9.36 -35.49 71.75
C ILE A 119 9.29 -37.03 71.81
N LYS A 120 8.48 -37.59 72.70
CA LYS A 120 8.27 -39.05 72.80
C LYS A 120 7.34 -39.63 71.73
N PHE A 121 6.39 -38.84 71.21
CA PHE A 121 5.38 -39.33 70.27
C PHE A 121 5.62 -38.91 68.81
N ASP A 122 6.45 -37.90 68.55
CA ASP A 122 6.79 -37.45 67.21
C ASP A 122 8.10 -38.11 66.72
N ASN A 123 7.95 -39.26 66.04
CA ASN A 123 9.04 -40.02 65.42
C ASN A 123 9.81 -39.25 64.32
N THR A 124 9.38 -38.04 63.93
CA THR A 124 10.06 -37.23 62.90
C THR A 124 11.12 -36.29 63.47
N LEU A 125 11.24 -36.21 64.80
CA LEU A 125 12.19 -35.33 65.46
C LEU A 125 13.64 -35.79 65.34
N HIS A 126 14.54 -34.82 65.19
CA HIS A 126 15.98 -35.05 65.17
C HIS A 126 16.50 -35.62 66.48
N VAL A 127 17.49 -36.53 66.38
CA VAL A 127 18.21 -37.15 67.51
C VAL A 127 18.63 -36.13 68.57
N SER A 128 19.06 -34.93 68.15
CA SER A 128 19.48 -33.86 69.07
C SER A 128 18.39 -33.33 70.01
N TYR A 129 17.09 -33.51 69.72
CA TYR A 129 16.03 -33.26 70.69
C TYR A 129 15.89 -34.38 71.72
N ILE A 130 16.13 -35.64 71.31
CA ILE A 130 16.15 -36.79 72.21
C ILE A 130 17.35 -36.65 73.16
N ASP A 131 18.54 -36.38 72.62
CA ASP A 131 19.77 -36.11 73.39
C ASP A 131 19.57 -34.95 74.40
N PHE A 132 18.83 -33.90 74.01
CA PHE A 132 18.51 -32.79 74.91
C PHE A 132 17.57 -33.18 76.05
N MET A 133 16.55 -34.00 75.76
CA MET A 133 15.60 -34.50 76.75
C MET A 133 16.21 -35.53 77.72
N GLU A 134 17.28 -36.20 77.29
CA GLU A 134 18.09 -37.08 78.13
C GLU A 134 19.23 -36.34 78.83
N SER A 135 19.51 -35.08 78.46
CA SER A 135 20.58 -34.28 79.05
C SER A 135 20.33 -33.95 80.53
N ASP A 136 21.43 -33.86 81.29
CA ASP A 136 21.40 -33.51 82.72
C ASP A 136 20.59 -32.24 82.98
N SER A 137 20.74 -31.20 82.15
CA SER A 137 20.01 -29.93 82.32
C SER A 137 18.50 -30.03 82.09
N PHE A 138 18.00 -31.00 81.31
CA PHE A 138 16.55 -31.24 81.22
C PHE A 138 16.05 -32.00 82.44
N ASN A 139 16.73 -33.09 82.82
CA ASN A 139 16.31 -33.90 83.96
C ASN A 139 16.41 -33.12 85.27
N GLU A 140 17.45 -32.31 85.45
CA GLU A 140 17.63 -31.42 86.61
C GLU A 140 16.48 -30.41 86.76
N ILE A 141 16.10 -29.68 85.69
CA ILE A 141 14.97 -28.75 85.78
C ILE A 141 13.63 -29.49 85.94
N TYR A 142 13.47 -30.65 85.30
CA TYR A 142 12.25 -31.46 85.37
C TYR A 142 12.02 -32.01 86.77
N ASP A 143 13.03 -32.67 87.35
CA ASP A 143 12.96 -33.29 88.67
C ASP A 143 12.78 -32.24 89.76
N TYR A 144 13.50 -31.12 89.70
CA TYR A 144 13.35 -30.00 90.64
C TYR A 144 11.92 -29.42 90.59
N THR A 145 11.40 -29.16 89.38
CA THR A 145 10.03 -28.63 89.22
C THR A 145 8.98 -29.66 89.65
N GLN A 146 9.22 -30.95 89.39
CA GLN A 146 8.34 -32.04 89.79
C GLN A 146 8.32 -32.23 91.32
N GLU A 147 9.46 -32.13 91.99
CA GLU A 147 9.54 -32.20 93.45
C GLU A 147 8.69 -31.09 94.08
N PHE A 148 8.82 -29.85 93.61
CA PHE A 148 8.01 -28.74 94.09
C PHE A 148 6.51 -28.91 93.81
N TYR A 149 6.16 -29.35 92.60
CA TYR A 149 4.76 -29.66 92.26
C TYR A 149 4.18 -30.74 93.19
N ASN A 150 4.97 -31.75 93.56
CA ASN A 150 4.56 -32.77 94.51
C ASN A 150 4.42 -32.22 95.94
N LYS A 151 5.39 -31.44 96.44
CA LYS A 151 5.35 -30.77 97.75
C LYS A 151 4.08 -29.91 97.90
N THR A 152 3.80 -29.03 96.93
CA THR A 152 2.60 -28.16 96.93
C THR A 152 1.28 -28.91 96.74
N LYS A 153 1.28 -30.06 96.05
CA LYS A 153 0.11 -30.91 95.87
C LYS A 153 -0.29 -31.68 97.13
N ILE A 154 0.67 -32.04 97.98
CA ILE A 154 0.41 -32.75 99.25
C ILE A 154 -0.39 -31.87 100.22
N GLU A 155 -0.08 -30.57 100.29
CA GLU A 155 -0.77 -29.64 101.20
C GLU A 155 -2.22 -29.32 100.79
N LYS A 156 -2.56 -29.40 99.50
CA LYS A 156 -3.95 -29.33 99.03
C LYS A 156 -4.85 -30.41 99.63
N ASN A 157 -4.28 -31.52 100.10
CA ASN A 157 -5.01 -32.62 100.74
C ASN A 157 -4.99 -32.57 102.29
N HIS A 158 -4.33 -31.58 102.91
CA HIS A 158 -4.25 -31.47 104.38
C HIS A 158 -4.86 -30.18 104.97
N THR A 159 -5.22 -29.19 104.14
CA THR A 159 -5.88 -27.95 104.57
C THR A 159 -7.41 -28.02 104.46
N GLY A 160 -8.00 -29.07 105.04
CA GLY A 160 -9.43 -29.41 104.96
C GLY A 160 -10.44 -28.45 105.62
N LYS A 161 -10.04 -27.22 105.98
CA LYS A 161 -10.93 -26.17 106.51
C LYS A 161 -10.73 -24.78 105.86
N ASP A 162 -9.55 -24.45 105.37
CA ASP A 162 -9.29 -23.15 104.70
C ASP A 162 -9.56 -23.16 103.19
N GLY A 163 -9.75 -24.35 102.60
CA GLY A 163 -10.11 -24.49 101.18
C GLY A 163 -11.40 -23.77 100.78
N TYR A 164 -12.35 -23.60 101.71
CA TYR A 164 -13.61 -22.88 101.45
C TYR A 164 -13.38 -21.36 101.38
N SER A 165 -12.60 -20.82 102.31
CA SER A 165 -12.20 -19.40 102.33
C SER A 165 -11.34 -19.04 101.12
N ARG A 166 -10.41 -19.92 100.72
CA ARG A 166 -9.63 -19.75 99.47
C ARG A 166 -10.48 -19.86 98.21
N ALA A 167 -11.48 -20.73 98.18
CA ALA A 167 -12.40 -20.83 97.04
C ALA A 167 -13.27 -19.56 96.91
N LEU A 168 -13.81 -19.05 98.03
CA LEU A 168 -14.52 -17.76 98.07
C LEU A 168 -13.62 -16.60 97.65
N PHE A 169 -12.42 -16.48 98.22
CA PHE A 169 -11.47 -15.43 97.82
C PHE A 169 -11.09 -15.51 96.33
N LEU A 170 -10.91 -16.72 95.77
CA LEU A 170 -10.66 -16.91 94.34
C LEU A 170 -11.87 -16.59 93.46
N ILE A 171 -13.08 -16.76 93.97
CA ILE A 171 -14.32 -16.37 93.29
C ILE A 171 -14.46 -14.84 93.35
N ASP A 172 -14.27 -14.22 94.51
CA ASP A 172 -14.34 -12.76 94.68
C ASP A 172 -13.23 -12.06 93.90
N TYR A 173 -12.01 -12.59 93.86
CA TYR A 173 -10.93 -12.08 93.01
C TYR A 173 -11.25 -12.25 91.52
N LYS A 174 -11.84 -13.37 91.10
CA LYS A 174 -12.29 -13.57 89.72
C LYS A 174 -13.46 -12.67 89.35
N ILE A 175 -14.36 -12.35 90.29
CA ILE A 175 -15.46 -11.40 90.09
C ILE A 175 -14.89 -9.98 90.00
N SER A 176 -14.04 -9.57 90.94
CA SER A 176 -13.37 -8.26 90.95
C SER A 176 -12.55 -8.03 89.67
N THR A 177 -11.80 -9.03 89.21
CA THR A 177 -11.05 -8.94 87.94
C THR A 177 -11.95 -9.08 86.71
N LEU A 178 -13.16 -9.67 86.81
CA LEU A 178 -14.16 -9.59 85.75
C LEU A 178 -14.79 -8.19 85.69
N ASP A 179 -15.17 -7.61 86.83
CA ASP A 179 -15.76 -6.27 86.91
C ASP A 179 -14.75 -5.22 86.44
N GLU A 180 -13.48 -5.31 86.85
CA GLU A 180 -12.41 -4.45 86.34
C GLU A 180 -12.19 -4.65 84.83
N LYS A 181 -12.23 -5.89 84.32
CA LYS A 181 -12.15 -6.15 82.87
C LYS A 181 -13.39 -5.67 82.11
N VAL A 182 -14.57 -5.70 82.71
CA VAL A 182 -15.84 -5.21 82.12
C VAL A 182 -15.87 -3.68 82.14
N GLU A 183 -15.40 -3.03 83.20
CA GLU A 183 -15.25 -1.57 83.29
C GLU A 183 -14.17 -1.09 82.31
N ASN A 184 -13.02 -1.77 82.23
CA ASN A 184 -11.96 -1.45 81.28
C ASN A 184 -12.41 -1.73 79.83
N LEU A 185 -13.17 -2.80 79.56
CA LEU A 185 -13.85 -2.99 78.27
C LEU A 185 -14.87 -1.90 77.96
N GLY A 186 -15.64 -1.43 78.95
CA GLY A 186 -16.58 -0.31 78.80
C GLY A 186 -15.86 1.00 78.47
N ASN A 187 -14.76 1.28 79.16
CA ASN A 187 -13.92 2.46 78.93
C ASN A 187 -13.20 2.38 77.58
N GLN A 188 -12.62 1.23 77.22
CA GLN A 188 -12.06 0.99 75.89
C GLN A 188 -13.13 1.10 74.80
N PHE A 189 -14.33 0.57 75.00
CA PHE A 189 -15.43 0.70 74.04
C PHE A 189 -15.88 2.16 73.88
N ASN A 190 -15.92 2.94 74.96
CA ASN A 190 -16.21 4.37 74.90
C ASN A 190 -15.11 5.14 74.15
N ILE A 191 -13.83 4.82 74.38
CA ILE A 191 -12.69 5.40 73.66
C ILE A 191 -12.75 5.01 72.18
N ILE A 192 -12.91 3.72 71.86
CA ILE A 192 -13.01 3.20 70.48
C ILE A 192 -14.23 3.78 69.77
N ASN A 193 -15.37 3.97 70.44
CA ASN A 193 -16.57 4.56 69.85
C ASN A 193 -16.39 6.07 69.62
N ALA A 194 -15.76 6.79 70.55
CA ALA A 194 -15.41 8.20 70.36
C ALA A 194 -14.43 8.36 69.19
N ASP A 195 -13.36 7.55 69.15
CA ASP A 195 -12.34 7.56 68.11
C ASP A 195 -12.90 7.11 66.75
N TYR A 196 -13.79 6.11 66.72
CA TYR A 196 -14.56 5.73 65.53
C TYR A 196 -15.45 6.86 65.02
N LEU A 197 -16.16 7.58 65.90
CA LEU A 197 -16.97 8.73 65.51
C LEU A 197 -16.10 9.87 64.96
N LEU A 198 -14.95 10.12 65.59
CA LEU A 198 -13.97 11.15 65.20
C LEU A 198 -13.34 10.81 63.84
N HIS A 199 -12.87 9.57 63.64
CA HIS A 199 -12.38 9.09 62.35
C HIS A 199 -13.46 8.97 61.28
N LYS A 200 -14.72 8.68 61.63
CA LYS A 200 -15.84 8.68 60.68
C LYS A 200 -16.19 10.09 60.22
N GLN A 201 -16.20 11.08 61.11
CA GLN A 201 -16.46 12.47 60.74
C GLN A 201 -15.28 13.11 60.02
N ASN A 202 -14.04 12.85 60.43
CA ASN A 202 -12.87 13.42 59.77
C ASN A 202 -12.52 12.64 58.50
N ASN A 203 -12.09 11.38 58.57
CA ASN A 203 -11.63 10.66 57.38
C ASN A 203 -12.74 10.39 56.36
N PHE A 204 -13.92 9.93 56.78
CA PHE A 204 -14.96 9.49 55.83
C PHE A 204 -15.69 10.66 55.16
N GLU A 205 -16.13 11.68 55.90
CA GLU A 205 -16.80 12.84 55.30
C GLU A 205 -15.81 13.81 54.61
N GLU A 206 -14.55 13.89 55.03
CA GLU A 206 -13.52 14.66 54.29
C GLU A 206 -13.13 13.95 52.98
N GLN A 207 -12.83 12.65 52.99
CA GLN A 207 -12.56 11.92 51.75
C GLN A 207 -13.76 11.89 50.82
N ARG A 208 -14.99 11.82 51.36
CA ARG A 208 -16.21 11.97 50.57
C ARG A 208 -16.29 13.34 49.91
N LYS A 209 -16.02 14.44 50.62
CA LYS A 209 -15.99 15.79 50.05
C LYS A 209 -14.88 15.97 49.00
N ILE A 210 -13.71 15.40 49.25
CA ILE A 210 -12.61 15.37 48.27
C ILE A 210 -13.04 14.60 47.02
N LEU A 211 -13.68 13.44 47.16
CA LEU A 211 -14.20 12.65 46.04
C LEU A 211 -15.32 13.38 45.28
N GLU A 212 -16.27 13.99 45.97
CA GLU A 212 -17.36 14.80 45.38
C GLU A 212 -16.81 16.03 44.63
N ASN A 213 -15.78 16.69 45.18
CA ASN A 213 -15.10 17.81 44.51
C ASN A 213 -14.31 17.35 43.28
N ASN A 214 -13.49 16.29 43.41
CA ASN A 214 -12.73 15.74 42.29
C ASN A 214 -13.66 15.25 41.17
N ALA A 215 -14.76 14.56 41.51
CA ALA A 215 -15.76 14.13 40.56
C ALA A 215 -16.46 15.32 39.87
N ARG A 216 -16.73 16.41 40.60
CA ARG A 216 -17.26 17.66 40.04
C ARG A 216 -16.25 18.34 39.12
N GLU A 217 -14.98 18.41 39.48
CA GLU A 217 -13.93 18.99 38.63
C GLU A 217 -13.72 18.17 37.35
N ILE A 218 -13.66 16.84 37.43
CA ILE A 218 -13.58 15.95 36.27
C ILE A 218 -14.82 16.13 35.38
N TYR A 219 -16.02 16.19 35.97
CA TYR A 219 -17.26 16.43 35.23
C TYR A 219 -17.27 17.80 34.53
N LEU A 220 -16.83 18.87 35.21
CA LEU A 220 -16.75 20.21 34.64
C LEU A 220 -15.68 20.32 33.55
N SER A 221 -14.53 19.66 33.71
CA SER A 221 -13.51 19.54 32.66
C SER A 221 -14.10 18.84 31.44
N TYR A 222 -14.67 17.65 31.63
CA TYR A 222 -15.28 16.87 30.56
C TYR A 222 -16.40 17.63 29.84
N GLN A 223 -17.23 18.38 30.58
CA GLN A 223 -18.29 19.21 30.00
C GLN A 223 -17.70 20.41 29.21
N ASN A 224 -16.61 21.02 29.68
CA ASN A 224 -15.90 22.06 28.94
C ASN A 224 -15.21 21.52 27.69
N ASP A 225 -14.60 20.34 27.76
CA ASP A 225 -13.96 19.68 26.62
C ASP A 225 -14.99 19.27 25.55
N LEU A 226 -16.14 18.72 25.97
CA LEU A 226 -17.30 18.51 25.11
C LEU A 226 -17.78 19.81 24.46
N ASN A 227 -17.98 20.88 25.23
CA ASN A 227 -18.42 22.16 24.70
C ASN A 227 -17.40 22.76 23.72
N ASN A 228 -16.10 22.56 23.93
CA ASN A 228 -15.05 23.00 23.03
C ASN A 228 -15.02 22.16 21.74
N LEU A 229 -15.18 20.83 21.84
CA LEU A 229 -15.33 19.92 20.69
C LEU A 229 -16.58 20.27 19.86
N THR A 230 -17.73 20.48 20.50
CA THR A 230 -18.97 20.88 19.83
C THR A 230 -18.82 22.23 19.14
N LYS A 231 -18.26 23.25 19.82
CA LYS A 231 -17.96 24.55 19.19
C LYS A 231 -17.00 24.42 18.01
N LYS A 232 -15.98 23.55 18.09
CA LYS A 232 -15.04 23.33 17.00
C LYS A 232 -15.73 22.67 15.80
N PHE A 233 -16.60 21.70 16.06
CA PHE A 233 -17.41 21.07 15.03
C PHE A 233 -18.36 22.07 14.35
N GLU A 234 -19.18 22.80 15.12
CA GLU A 234 -20.17 23.76 14.60
C GLU A 234 -19.56 25.01 13.93
N LYS A 235 -18.40 25.49 14.41
CA LYS A 235 -17.81 26.77 13.92
C LYS A 235 -16.68 26.63 12.92
N GLU A 236 -15.95 25.52 12.94
CA GLU A 236 -14.83 25.29 12.01
C GLU A 236 -15.22 24.21 11.00
N LEU A 237 -15.56 23.02 11.47
CA LEU A 237 -15.68 21.85 10.59
C LEU A 237 -16.96 21.84 9.74
N GLU A 238 -18.12 22.14 10.32
CA GLU A 238 -19.40 22.20 9.61
C GLU A 238 -19.41 23.26 8.49
N PRO A 239 -19.01 24.52 8.72
CA PRO A 239 -18.94 25.50 7.64
C PRO A 239 -17.83 25.20 6.61
N GLU A 240 -16.69 24.62 7.01
CA GLU A 240 -15.68 24.16 6.04
C GLU A 240 -16.23 23.03 5.14
N VAL A 241 -16.91 22.05 5.70
CA VAL A 241 -17.55 20.96 4.93
C VAL A 241 -18.67 21.50 4.04
N HIS A 242 -19.42 22.49 4.49
CA HIS A 242 -20.44 23.16 3.68
C HIS A 242 -19.82 23.94 2.51
N ASP A 243 -18.79 24.74 2.75
CA ASP A 243 -18.05 25.47 1.71
C ASP A 243 -17.38 24.50 0.73
N LEU A 244 -16.76 23.42 1.21
CA LEU A 244 -16.15 22.39 0.36
C LEU A 244 -17.20 21.72 -0.54
N LYS A 245 -18.41 21.47 -0.02
CA LYS A 245 -19.53 20.92 -0.80
C LYS A 245 -20.01 21.91 -1.86
N VAL A 246 -20.20 23.19 -1.49
CA VAL A 246 -20.58 24.25 -2.44
C VAL A 246 -19.53 24.42 -3.55
N ARG A 247 -18.23 24.40 -3.20
CA ARG A 247 -17.13 24.41 -4.18
C ARG A 247 -17.13 23.17 -5.06
N LEU A 248 -17.41 21.98 -4.52
CA LEU A 248 -17.49 20.75 -5.30
C LEU A 248 -18.65 20.80 -6.30
N ASP A 249 -19.83 21.24 -5.87
CA ASP A 249 -21.01 21.36 -6.73
C ASP A 249 -20.81 22.45 -7.81
N ASN A 250 -20.21 23.60 -7.47
CA ASN A 250 -19.82 24.63 -8.43
C ASN A 250 -18.78 24.12 -9.44
N ASN A 251 -17.68 23.52 -8.97
CA ASN A 251 -16.65 22.94 -9.84
C ASN A 251 -17.23 21.84 -10.74
N ARG A 252 -18.20 21.05 -10.25
CA ARG A 252 -18.89 20.03 -11.06
C ARG A 252 -19.78 20.67 -12.15
N ALA A 253 -20.44 21.79 -11.85
CA ALA A 253 -21.20 22.55 -12.84
C ALA A 253 -20.28 23.19 -13.89
N GLU A 254 -19.17 23.81 -13.47
CA GLU A 254 -18.15 24.35 -14.37
C GLU A 254 -17.52 23.26 -15.24
N LEU A 255 -17.16 22.10 -14.67
CA LEU A 255 -16.61 20.97 -15.42
C LEU A 255 -17.63 20.39 -16.40
N GLY A 256 -18.93 20.40 -16.05
CA GLY A 256 -20.02 20.06 -16.96
C GLY A 256 -20.10 21.02 -18.14
N SER A 257 -20.11 22.33 -17.88
CA SER A 257 -20.09 23.37 -18.92
C SER A 257 -18.86 23.25 -19.81
N LEU A 258 -17.66 23.11 -19.23
CA LEU A 258 -16.41 22.92 -19.95
C LEU A 258 -16.41 21.64 -20.80
N LEU A 259 -16.99 20.55 -20.31
CA LEU A 259 -17.10 19.30 -21.06
C LEU A 259 -18.05 19.45 -22.25
N ASP A 260 -19.18 20.14 -22.07
CA ASP A 260 -20.15 20.38 -23.14
C ASP A 260 -19.65 21.43 -24.15
N ASP A 261 -18.92 22.46 -23.70
CA ASP A 261 -18.18 23.39 -24.57
C ASP A 261 -17.08 22.66 -25.36
N VAL A 262 -16.32 21.75 -24.73
CA VAL A 262 -15.30 20.94 -25.42
C VAL A 262 -15.95 20.01 -26.44
N LYS A 263 -17.09 19.37 -26.14
CA LYS A 263 -17.86 18.59 -27.14
C LYS A 263 -18.35 19.50 -28.27
N LEU A 264 -18.87 20.68 -27.96
CA LEU A 264 -19.36 21.64 -28.97
C LEU A 264 -18.21 22.16 -29.86
N TYR A 265 -17.02 22.37 -29.30
CA TYR A 265 -15.81 22.71 -30.05
C TYR A 265 -15.29 21.52 -30.87
N GLN A 266 -15.35 20.30 -30.32
CA GLN A 266 -15.01 19.07 -31.04
C GLN A 266 -15.96 18.86 -32.22
N ASP A 267 -17.28 18.91 -32.01
CA ASP A 267 -18.28 18.79 -33.07
C ASP A 267 -18.17 19.92 -34.09
N LYS A 268 -17.90 21.17 -33.67
CA LYS A 268 -17.64 22.27 -34.62
C LYS A 268 -16.35 22.06 -35.40
N MET A 269 -15.24 21.66 -34.76
CA MET A 269 -13.97 21.40 -35.44
C MET A 269 -14.08 20.21 -36.38
N THR A 270 -14.59 19.08 -35.92
CA THR A 270 -14.75 17.86 -36.72
C THR A 270 -15.75 18.08 -37.86
N ASN A 271 -16.95 18.59 -37.61
CA ASN A 271 -17.91 18.80 -38.70
C ASN A 271 -17.47 19.91 -39.66
N LYS A 272 -16.85 21.00 -39.19
CA LYS A 272 -16.36 22.06 -40.08
C LYS A 272 -15.12 21.63 -40.86
N ALA A 273 -14.15 20.96 -40.25
CA ALA A 273 -12.97 20.46 -40.95
C ALA A 273 -13.32 19.32 -41.93
N VAL A 274 -14.25 18.43 -41.57
CA VAL A 274 -14.76 17.39 -42.49
C VAL A 274 -15.57 18.03 -43.62
N ALA A 275 -16.41 19.03 -43.35
CA ALA A 275 -17.14 19.76 -44.39
C ALA A 275 -16.19 20.54 -45.31
N GLU A 276 -15.19 21.26 -44.78
CA GLU A 276 -14.22 22.02 -45.58
C GLU A 276 -13.26 21.12 -46.35
N MET A 277 -12.77 20.01 -45.77
CA MET A 277 -11.97 19.03 -46.51
C MET A 277 -12.80 18.35 -47.60
N SER A 278 -14.00 17.85 -47.29
CA SER A 278 -14.84 17.18 -48.29
C SER A 278 -15.31 18.14 -49.39
N ALA A 279 -15.66 19.39 -49.07
CA ALA A 279 -15.95 20.42 -50.06
C ALA A 279 -14.72 20.74 -50.92
N HIS A 280 -13.54 20.93 -50.33
CA HIS A 280 -12.31 21.20 -51.07
C HIS A 280 -11.94 20.06 -52.03
N TYR A 281 -12.01 18.80 -51.60
CA TYR A 281 -11.77 17.65 -52.48
C TYR A 281 -12.89 17.46 -53.53
N PHE A 282 -14.14 17.75 -53.19
CA PHE A 282 -15.26 17.72 -54.13
C PHE A 282 -15.08 18.78 -55.24
N ASP A 283 -14.84 20.04 -54.87
CA ASP A 283 -14.63 21.13 -55.83
C ASP A 283 -13.36 20.93 -56.65
N LYS A 284 -12.27 20.42 -56.06
CA LYS A 284 -11.07 20.04 -56.79
C LYS A 284 -11.34 18.92 -57.80
N SER A 285 -12.04 17.84 -57.42
CA SER A 285 -12.37 16.75 -58.35
C SER A 285 -13.32 17.21 -59.47
N LYS A 286 -14.25 18.12 -59.18
CA LYS A 286 -15.15 18.75 -60.15
C LYS A 286 -14.41 19.67 -61.11
N PHE A 287 -13.44 20.44 -60.62
CA PHE A 287 -12.54 21.25 -61.44
C PHE A 287 -11.69 20.37 -62.35
N GLU A 288 -10.99 19.37 -61.81
CA GLU A 288 -10.15 18.45 -62.60
C GLU A 288 -10.95 17.71 -63.68
N ARG A 289 -12.15 17.21 -63.34
CA ARG A 289 -13.06 16.57 -64.30
C ARG A 289 -13.49 17.54 -65.40
N ASN A 290 -13.88 18.76 -65.06
CA ASN A 290 -14.31 19.76 -66.03
C ASN A 290 -13.14 20.22 -66.91
N SER A 291 -11.94 20.39 -66.36
CA SER A 291 -10.71 20.70 -67.10
C SER A 291 -10.33 19.58 -68.06
N TYR A 292 -10.46 18.32 -67.64
CA TYR A 292 -10.27 17.17 -68.53
C TYR A 292 -11.25 17.21 -69.71
N PHE A 293 -12.56 17.32 -69.46
CA PHE A 293 -13.56 17.41 -70.53
C PHE A 293 -13.35 18.62 -71.45
N ALA A 294 -12.95 19.78 -70.92
CA ALA A 294 -12.64 20.97 -71.71
C ALA A 294 -11.43 20.72 -72.64
N LEU A 295 -10.35 20.11 -72.13
CA LEU A 295 -9.18 19.75 -72.93
C LEU A 295 -9.50 18.68 -73.99
N THR A 296 -10.33 17.68 -73.66
CA THR A 296 -10.82 16.68 -74.63
C THR A 296 -11.66 17.33 -75.73
N LEU A 297 -12.55 18.26 -75.39
CA LEU A 297 -13.37 19.00 -76.36
C LEU A 297 -12.51 19.87 -77.28
N VAL A 298 -11.55 20.62 -76.71
CA VAL A 298 -10.59 21.42 -77.48
C VAL A 298 -9.77 20.53 -78.42
N SER A 299 -9.31 19.36 -77.95
CA SER A 299 -8.61 18.38 -78.79
C SER A 299 -9.47 17.87 -79.95
N ALA A 300 -10.74 17.52 -79.69
CA ALA A 300 -11.69 17.10 -80.72
C ALA A 300 -11.96 18.20 -81.76
N ILE A 301 -12.11 19.45 -81.32
CA ILE A 301 -12.26 20.62 -82.20
C ILE A 301 -11.02 20.80 -83.09
N ILE A 302 -9.82 20.71 -82.52
CA ILE A 302 -8.55 20.79 -83.28
C ILE A 302 -8.47 19.68 -84.34
N ILE A 303 -8.88 18.45 -84.01
CA ILE A 303 -8.92 17.32 -84.96
C ILE A 303 -9.90 17.61 -86.11
N ILE A 304 -11.12 18.07 -85.80
CA ILE A 304 -12.14 18.42 -86.80
C ILE A 304 -11.64 19.53 -87.74
N PHE A 305 -11.08 20.62 -87.18
CA PHE A 305 -10.48 21.69 -87.99
C PHE A 305 -9.29 21.21 -88.82
N SER A 306 -8.46 20.30 -88.30
CA SER A 306 -7.35 19.69 -89.05
C SER A 306 -7.85 18.89 -90.25
N VAL A 307 -8.92 18.10 -90.09
CA VAL A 307 -9.54 17.34 -91.20
C VAL A 307 -10.17 18.26 -92.24
N ILE A 308 -10.91 19.29 -91.83
CA ILE A 308 -11.53 20.27 -92.74
C ILE A 308 -10.45 21.04 -93.51
N SER A 309 -9.37 21.47 -92.83
CA SER A 309 -8.24 22.16 -93.45
C SER A 309 -7.50 21.26 -94.44
N ALA A 310 -7.24 20.00 -94.07
CA ALA A 310 -6.64 19.01 -94.97
C ALA A 310 -7.52 18.73 -96.20
N TYR A 311 -8.85 18.61 -96.04
CA TYR A 311 -9.77 18.42 -97.16
C TYR A 311 -9.77 19.61 -98.13
N ARG A 312 -9.83 20.85 -97.60
CA ARG A 312 -9.71 22.07 -98.41
C ARG A 312 -8.36 22.17 -99.12
N GLY A 313 -7.26 21.87 -98.42
CA GLY A 313 -5.92 21.87 -98.98
C GLY A 313 -5.73 20.84 -100.11
N VAL A 314 -6.19 19.60 -99.91
CA VAL A 314 -6.15 18.55 -100.94
C VAL A 314 -7.02 18.92 -102.15
N ASN A 315 -8.20 19.50 -101.94
CA ASN A 315 -9.06 19.94 -103.05
C ASN A 315 -8.45 21.12 -103.83
N SER A 316 -7.85 22.11 -103.15
CA SER A 316 -7.09 23.19 -103.82
C SER A 316 -5.92 22.61 -104.62
N TYR A 317 -5.12 21.76 -103.99
CA TYR A 317 -3.97 21.11 -104.61
C TYR A 317 -4.35 20.31 -105.87
N TYR A 318 -5.44 19.54 -105.80
CA TYR A 318 -5.92 18.75 -106.93
C TYR A 318 -6.34 19.65 -108.10
N ASN A 319 -7.08 20.74 -107.83
CA ASN A 319 -7.57 21.65 -108.86
C ASN A 319 -6.46 22.51 -109.49
N GLU A 320 -5.48 22.97 -108.70
CA GLU A 320 -4.42 23.88 -109.14
C GLU A 320 -3.20 23.16 -109.74
N TYR A 321 -2.85 21.97 -109.25
CA TYR A 321 -1.58 21.31 -109.58
C TYR A 321 -1.72 19.92 -110.21
N VAL A 322 -2.84 19.20 -110.02
CA VAL A 322 -3.00 17.82 -110.52
C VAL A 322 -3.88 17.78 -111.78
N SER A 323 -5.03 18.46 -111.75
CA SER A 323 -5.99 18.59 -112.84
C SER A 323 -5.38 19.28 -114.07
N THR A 324 -5.53 18.71 -115.26
CA THR A 324 -5.16 19.36 -116.54
C THR A 324 -6.16 20.44 -116.98
N LYS A 325 -7.34 20.50 -116.34
CA LYS A 325 -8.42 21.43 -116.72
C LYS A 325 -7.97 22.90 -116.72
N SER A 326 -6.95 23.25 -115.93
CA SER A 326 -6.33 24.58 -115.91
C SER A 326 -5.55 24.93 -117.17
N CYS A 327 -5.08 23.96 -117.97
CA CYS A 327 -4.51 24.19 -119.30
C CYS A 327 -5.49 23.88 -120.46
N ASP A 328 -6.56 23.11 -120.22
CA ASP A 328 -7.50 22.69 -121.27
C ASP A 328 -8.43 23.84 -121.75
N SER A 329 -8.91 24.72 -120.87
CA SER A 329 -9.70 25.90 -121.24
C SER A 329 -8.86 27.03 -121.85
N SER A 330 -9.38 27.74 -122.85
CA SER A 330 -8.70 28.89 -123.49
C SER A 330 -8.57 30.09 -122.54
N GLU A 331 -9.57 30.37 -121.70
CA GLU A 331 -9.56 31.51 -120.77
C GLU A 331 -8.45 31.43 -119.70
N SER A 332 -7.99 30.22 -119.34
CA SER A 332 -7.02 29.99 -118.28
C SER A 332 -5.55 30.00 -118.74
N ARG A 333 -5.28 30.14 -120.04
CA ARG A 333 -3.92 30.20 -120.61
C ARG A 333 -3.27 31.59 -120.53
N THR A 334 -3.77 32.47 -119.68
CA THR A 334 -3.39 33.89 -119.67
C THR A 334 -2.39 34.22 -118.55
N ILE A 335 -1.17 34.65 -118.91
CA ILE A 335 -0.21 35.20 -117.93
C ILE A 335 -0.05 36.70 -118.16
N LYS A 336 -0.12 37.47 -117.06
CA LYS A 336 0.28 38.88 -117.04
C LYS A 336 1.80 38.99 -116.95
N VAL A 337 2.43 39.38 -118.05
CA VAL A 337 3.86 39.75 -118.08
C VAL A 337 3.93 41.23 -118.46
N ASN A 338 4.51 42.06 -117.59
CA ASN A 338 4.64 43.51 -117.76
C ASN A 338 3.31 44.22 -118.15
N GLY A 339 2.21 43.83 -117.49
CA GLY A 339 0.89 44.45 -117.66
C GLY A 339 0.09 43.98 -118.88
N ALA A 340 0.71 43.35 -119.87
CA ALA A 340 0.03 42.74 -121.01
C ALA A 340 -0.40 41.29 -120.69
N ILE A 341 -1.59 40.91 -121.17
CA ILE A 341 -2.07 39.53 -121.13
C ILE A 341 -1.52 38.81 -122.36
N LYS A 342 -0.74 37.74 -122.16
CA LYS A 342 -0.33 36.82 -123.23
C LYS A 342 -0.98 35.46 -123.02
N GLU A 343 -1.49 34.88 -124.10
CA GLU A 343 -1.82 33.46 -124.16
C GLU A 343 -0.53 32.63 -124.21
N MET A 344 -0.40 31.66 -123.32
CA MET A 344 0.66 30.66 -123.33
C MET A 344 0.30 29.47 -124.21
N SER A 345 1.32 28.86 -124.81
CA SER A 345 1.16 27.55 -125.45
C SER A 345 0.82 26.46 -124.41
N PHE A 346 0.11 25.41 -124.84
CA PHE A 346 -0.21 24.27 -123.96
C PHE A 346 1.06 23.60 -123.41
N GLU A 347 2.14 23.58 -124.19
CA GLU A 347 3.43 22.99 -123.81
C GLU A 347 4.15 23.81 -122.73
N GLU A 348 4.11 25.15 -122.81
CA GLU A 348 4.59 26.03 -121.74
C GLU A 348 3.74 25.91 -120.46
N CYS A 349 2.41 25.84 -120.60
CA CYS A 349 1.49 25.62 -119.48
C CYS A 349 1.80 24.31 -118.75
N MET A 350 2.02 23.21 -119.50
CA MET A 350 2.39 21.91 -118.96
C MET A 350 3.80 21.89 -118.33
N LYS A 351 4.74 22.68 -118.85
CA LYS A 351 6.10 22.81 -118.29
C LYS A 351 6.12 23.62 -116.99
N ASP A 352 5.34 24.70 -116.91
CA ASP A 352 5.14 25.44 -115.65
C ASP A 352 4.42 24.56 -114.60
N LEU A 353 3.42 23.79 -115.02
CA LEU A 353 2.76 22.81 -114.15
C LEU A 353 3.71 21.72 -113.64
N SER A 354 4.69 21.26 -114.44
CA SER A 354 5.64 20.24 -113.97
C SER A 354 6.62 20.79 -112.92
N VAL A 355 7.13 22.01 -113.10
CA VAL A 355 7.95 22.72 -112.10
C VAL A 355 7.16 22.98 -110.82
N LYS A 356 5.91 23.45 -110.95
CA LYS A 356 5.00 23.64 -109.82
C LYS A 356 4.68 22.34 -109.09
N ARG A 357 4.50 21.22 -109.80
CA ARG A 357 4.32 19.88 -109.19
C ARG A 357 5.52 19.46 -108.37
N GLU A 358 6.75 19.61 -108.88
CA GLU A 358 7.97 19.24 -108.14
C GLU A 358 8.16 20.11 -106.88
N ALA A 359 7.93 21.42 -106.99
CA ALA A 359 7.96 22.33 -105.85
C ALA A 359 6.92 21.93 -104.79
N THR A 360 5.66 21.73 -105.20
CA THR A 360 4.59 21.37 -104.26
C THR A 360 4.75 19.95 -103.68
N GLN A 361 5.40 19.02 -104.39
CA GLN A 361 5.78 17.71 -103.82
C GLN A 361 6.76 17.87 -102.64
N LYS A 362 7.75 18.76 -102.76
CA LYS A 362 8.68 19.08 -101.66
C LYS A 362 7.96 19.74 -100.48
N TYR A 363 7.05 20.69 -100.73
CA TYR A 363 6.23 21.28 -99.68
C TYR A 363 5.27 20.29 -99.01
N ALA A 364 4.65 19.39 -99.78
CA ALA A 364 3.76 18.35 -99.27
C ALA A 364 4.51 17.34 -98.38
N PHE A 365 5.75 16.98 -98.75
CA PHE A 365 6.61 16.12 -97.94
C PHE A 365 6.99 16.79 -96.60
N ASN A 366 7.40 18.06 -96.64
CA ASN A 366 7.68 18.83 -95.42
C ASN A 366 6.43 18.98 -94.53
N TYR A 367 5.26 19.25 -95.13
CA TYR A 367 3.99 19.32 -94.41
C TYR A 367 3.62 17.98 -93.75
N LEU A 368 3.86 16.85 -94.43
CA LEU A 368 3.65 15.51 -93.87
C LEU A 368 4.56 15.24 -92.67
N ILE A 369 5.85 15.61 -92.77
CA ILE A 369 6.80 15.52 -91.65
C ILE A 369 6.33 16.37 -90.46
N PHE A 370 5.98 17.64 -90.68
CA PHE A 370 5.47 18.50 -89.60
C PHE A 370 4.21 17.93 -88.97
N ARG A 371 3.26 17.43 -89.78
CA ARG A 371 2.03 16.79 -89.28
C ARG A 371 2.32 15.57 -88.42
N LEU A 372 3.26 14.72 -88.83
CA LEU A 372 3.67 13.54 -88.06
C LEU A 372 4.35 13.92 -86.75
N SER A 373 5.25 14.91 -86.77
CA SER A 373 5.91 15.44 -85.56
C SER A 373 4.91 16.06 -84.57
N PHE A 374 3.93 16.83 -85.04
CA PHE A 374 2.87 17.37 -84.17
C PHE A 374 1.96 16.27 -83.62
N SER A 375 1.62 15.24 -84.40
CA SER A 375 0.86 14.08 -83.92
C SER A 375 1.63 13.30 -82.84
N LEU A 376 2.95 13.11 -83.00
CA LEU A 376 3.81 12.48 -82.00
C LEU A 376 3.86 13.31 -80.70
N LEU A 377 4.04 14.63 -80.80
CA LEU A 377 4.06 15.54 -79.65
C LEU A 377 2.73 15.55 -78.89
N LEU A 378 1.60 15.59 -79.59
CA LEU A 378 0.27 15.48 -78.97
C LEU A 378 0.07 14.12 -78.29
N PHE A 379 0.53 13.03 -78.92
CA PHE A 379 0.46 11.70 -78.32
C PHE A 379 1.29 11.60 -77.02
N LEU A 380 2.53 12.11 -77.04
CA LEU A 380 3.39 12.18 -75.85
C LEU A 380 2.76 13.05 -74.74
N ALA A 381 2.15 14.18 -75.09
CA ALA A 381 1.46 15.04 -74.13
C ALA A 381 0.27 14.34 -73.47
N VAL A 382 -0.54 13.58 -74.23
CA VAL A 382 -1.65 12.78 -73.68
C VAL A 382 -1.14 11.66 -72.76
N VAL A 383 -0.07 10.96 -73.13
CA VAL A 383 0.55 9.92 -72.28
C VAL A 383 1.11 10.52 -70.98
N TYR A 384 1.74 11.70 -71.05
CA TYR A 384 2.26 12.40 -69.88
C TYR A 384 1.13 12.87 -68.95
N ALA A 385 0.08 13.50 -69.50
CA ALA A 385 -1.11 13.90 -68.74
C ALA A 385 -1.82 12.70 -68.09
N SER A 386 -1.91 11.57 -68.79
CA SER A 386 -2.45 10.31 -68.25
C SER A 386 -1.65 9.80 -67.04
N ARG A 387 -0.30 9.85 -67.10
CA ARG A 387 0.55 9.49 -65.94
C ARG A 387 0.35 10.43 -64.75
N ILE A 388 0.17 11.74 -64.97
CA ILE A 388 -0.12 12.70 -63.90
C ILE A 388 -1.48 12.40 -63.27
N ALA A 389 -2.52 12.16 -64.08
CA ALA A 389 -3.85 11.81 -63.60
C ALA A 389 -3.85 10.51 -62.77
N MET A 390 -3.11 9.49 -63.22
CA MET A 390 -2.93 8.23 -62.49
C MET A 390 -2.28 8.44 -61.10
N ARG A 391 -1.22 9.26 -61.03
CA ARG A 391 -0.56 9.61 -59.75
C ARG A 391 -1.50 10.39 -58.83
N ALA A 392 -2.21 11.39 -59.36
CA ALA A 392 -3.18 12.18 -58.59
C ALA A 392 -4.32 11.30 -58.03
N TYR A 393 -4.84 10.37 -58.84
CA TYR A 393 -5.85 9.40 -58.41
C TYR A 393 -5.35 8.47 -57.31
N ASN A 394 -4.14 7.94 -57.43
CA ASN A 394 -3.54 7.08 -56.39
C ASN A 394 -3.36 7.82 -55.06
N HIS A 395 -2.83 9.06 -55.09
CA HIS A 395 -2.72 9.89 -53.88
C HIS A 395 -4.09 10.18 -53.24
N TRP A 396 -5.10 10.53 -54.05
CA TRP A 396 -6.46 10.74 -53.58
C TRP A 396 -7.02 9.48 -52.91
N ARG A 397 -6.93 8.31 -53.57
CA ARG A 397 -7.43 7.03 -53.04
C ARG A 397 -6.70 6.58 -51.78
N GLN A 398 -5.39 6.84 -51.67
CA GLN A 398 -4.62 6.57 -50.45
C GLN A 398 -5.09 7.49 -49.29
N SER A 399 -5.28 8.78 -49.55
CA SER A 399 -5.79 9.73 -48.54
C SER A 399 -7.21 9.40 -48.06
N GLU A 400 -8.08 8.97 -48.97
CA GLU A 400 -9.45 8.53 -48.66
C GLU A 400 -9.45 7.26 -47.80
N ASN A 401 -8.68 6.24 -48.18
CA ASN A 401 -8.54 5.00 -47.40
C ASN A 401 -7.97 5.26 -46.00
N MET A 402 -7.03 6.20 -45.87
CA MET A 402 -6.47 6.57 -44.56
C MET A 402 -7.48 7.34 -43.72
N TYR A 403 -8.20 8.30 -44.30
CA TYR A 403 -9.29 9.03 -43.64
C TYR A 403 -10.37 8.07 -43.10
N LEU A 404 -10.78 7.08 -43.89
CA LEU A 404 -11.74 6.05 -43.46
C LEU A 404 -11.20 5.22 -42.27
N LYS A 405 -9.95 4.74 -42.34
CA LYS A 405 -9.31 4.01 -41.23
C LYS A 405 -9.25 4.85 -39.95
N LEU A 406 -8.85 6.11 -40.06
CA LEU A 406 -8.74 7.04 -38.93
C LEU A 406 -10.10 7.34 -38.28
N ASN A 407 -11.15 7.54 -39.09
CA ASN A 407 -12.51 7.67 -38.57
C ASN A 407 -12.99 6.41 -37.83
N THR A 408 -12.65 5.21 -38.32
CA THR A 408 -12.98 3.96 -37.61
C THR A 408 -12.16 3.75 -36.32
N LEU A 409 -10.94 4.29 -36.24
CA LEU A 409 -10.06 4.19 -35.06
C LEU A 409 -10.34 5.26 -33.99
N SER A 410 -10.85 6.43 -34.38
CA SER A 410 -11.18 7.55 -33.49
C SER A 410 -11.96 7.17 -32.22
N PRO A 411 -13.07 6.40 -32.26
CA PRO A 411 -13.80 6.02 -31.05
C PRO A 411 -13.00 5.12 -30.10
N PHE A 412 -12.15 4.24 -30.62
CA PHE A 412 -11.29 3.37 -29.81
C PHE A 412 -10.18 4.17 -29.11
N ILE A 413 -9.53 5.09 -29.84
CA ILE A 413 -8.49 5.98 -29.28
C ILE A 413 -9.09 6.91 -28.22
N GLY A 414 -10.34 7.35 -28.39
CA GLY A 414 -11.08 8.14 -27.40
C GLY A 414 -11.33 7.43 -26.06
N SER A 415 -11.37 6.09 -26.05
CA SER A 415 -11.54 5.28 -24.83
C SER A 415 -10.24 4.97 -24.07
N LEU A 416 -9.07 5.28 -24.64
CA LEU A 416 -7.77 5.00 -24.01
C LEU A 416 -7.32 6.12 -23.05
N ASP A 417 -6.56 5.74 -22.04
CA ASP A 417 -5.96 6.67 -21.07
C ASP A 417 -5.10 7.75 -21.73
N LYS A 418 -5.03 8.92 -21.10
CA LYS A 418 -4.47 10.15 -21.68
C LYS A 418 -3.00 10.03 -22.13
N SER A 419 -2.19 9.21 -21.45
CA SER A 419 -0.81 8.89 -21.85
C SER A 419 -0.77 8.04 -23.12
N VAL A 420 -1.42 6.88 -23.09
CA VAL A 420 -1.50 5.93 -24.21
C VAL A 420 -2.11 6.59 -25.45
N ARG A 421 -3.12 7.44 -25.27
CA ARG A 421 -3.74 8.23 -26.34
C ARG A 421 -2.75 9.15 -27.05
N ASN A 422 -1.89 9.84 -26.29
CA ASN A 422 -0.88 10.73 -26.85
C ASN A 422 0.20 9.94 -27.60
N ASP A 423 0.65 8.80 -27.07
CA ASP A 423 1.63 7.93 -27.73
C ASP A 423 1.07 7.31 -29.02
N VAL A 424 -0.21 6.91 -29.02
CA VAL A 424 -0.92 6.43 -30.23
C VAL A 424 -1.08 7.55 -31.26
N HIS A 425 -1.46 8.77 -30.85
CA HIS A 425 -1.48 9.90 -31.80
C HIS A 425 -0.09 10.21 -32.36
N LEU A 426 0.96 10.19 -31.53
CA LEU A 426 2.34 10.49 -31.94
C LEU A 426 2.89 9.44 -32.91
N SER A 427 2.62 8.16 -32.65
CA SER A 427 3.01 7.04 -33.53
C SER A 427 2.21 6.98 -34.84
N LEU A 428 1.02 7.57 -34.88
CA LEU A 428 0.25 7.76 -36.11
C LEU A 428 0.67 9.02 -36.90
N VAL A 429 1.48 9.95 -36.37
CA VAL A 429 1.98 11.14 -37.11
C VAL A 429 2.68 10.79 -38.44
N PRO A 430 3.56 9.78 -38.52
CA PRO A 430 4.17 9.35 -39.78
C PRO A 430 3.17 8.86 -40.82
N ASP A 431 2.03 8.30 -40.38
CA ASP A 431 0.93 7.89 -41.26
C ASP A 431 0.12 9.12 -41.68
N TYR A 432 -0.36 9.93 -40.72
CA TYR A 432 -1.15 11.17 -40.95
C TYR A 432 -0.50 12.10 -41.98
N PHE A 433 0.82 12.28 -41.91
CA PHE A 433 1.59 13.15 -42.81
C PHE A 433 2.40 12.39 -43.87
N GLY A 434 2.22 11.08 -43.95
CA GLY A 434 2.70 10.23 -45.03
C GLY A 434 4.20 10.27 -45.24
N LYS A 435 4.97 9.62 -44.36
CA LYS A 435 6.39 9.33 -44.63
C LYS A 435 6.57 8.52 -45.93
N ASP A 436 5.56 7.71 -46.28
CA ASP A 436 5.45 6.95 -47.53
C ASP A 436 4.58 7.63 -48.61
N ALA A 437 4.05 8.85 -48.39
CA ALA A 437 3.32 9.58 -49.44
C ALA A 437 4.23 9.97 -50.63
N GLY A 438 5.55 9.93 -50.45
CA GLY A 438 6.55 10.02 -51.51
C GLY A 438 6.96 8.68 -52.14
N MET A 439 6.52 7.52 -51.62
CA MET A 439 7.03 6.20 -51.99
C MET A 439 5.96 5.21 -52.47
N VAL A 440 4.98 5.71 -53.23
CA VAL A 440 3.95 4.91 -53.93
C VAL A 440 4.51 4.24 -55.22
N GLU A 441 5.75 3.76 -55.15
CA GLU A 441 6.40 2.91 -56.17
C GLU A 441 7.08 1.69 -55.50
N SER A 442 6.40 1.06 -54.53
CA SER A 442 6.84 -0.24 -53.99
C SER A 442 5.69 -1.27 -53.88
N SER A 443 5.99 -2.49 -54.36
CA SER A 443 5.17 -3.72 -54.30
C SER A 443 3.89 -3.84 -55.17
N LYS A 444 4.08 -4.54 -56.29
CA LYS A 444 3.20 -5.59 -56.84
C LYS A 444 1.81 -5.27 -57.40
N ASP A 445 1.28 -4.05 -57.33
CA ASP A 445 0.12 -3.71 -58.17
C ASP A 445 0.53 -3.58 -59.64
N THR A 446 0.25 -4.65 -60.39
CA THR A 446 0.47 -4.71 -61.83
C THR A 446 -0.50 -3.78 -62.54
N VAL A 447 -0.06 -2.55 -62.84
CA VAL A 447 -0.59 -1.77 -63.97
C VAL A 447 -0.18 -2.49 -65.26
N LYS A 448 -0.82 -3.62 -65.50
CA LYS A 448 -0.77 -4.34 -66.76
C LYS A 448 -1.39 -3.44 -67.84
N ASP A 449 -0.76 -3.45 -69.01
CA ASP A 449 -1.45 -3.24 -70.29
C ASP A 449 -1.84 -1.80 -70.71
N LEU A 450 -1.14 -0.75 -70.22
CA LEU A 450 -1.07 0.54 -70.94
C LEU A 450 0.28 0.80 -71.66
N PRO A 451 1.45 0.80 -70.99
CA PRO A 451 2.72 1.09 -71.67
C PRO A 451 3.05 0.06 -72.77
N THR A 452 2.86 -1.22 -72.48
CA THR A 452 3.13 -2.36 -73.38
C THR A 452 2.20 -2.39 -74.59
N ASN A 453 0.94 -1.97 -74.42
CA ASN A 453 -0.01 -1.85 -75.52
C ASN A 453 0.33 -0.67 -76.43
N ILE A 454 0.77 0.46 -75.88
CA ILE A 454 1.21 1.61 -76.68
C ILE A 454 2.44 1.26 -77.52
N SER A 455 3.44 0.56 -76.96
CA SER A 455 4.58 0.09 -77.74
C SER A 455 4.17 -0.91 -78.82
N ASN A 456 3.26 -1.85 -78.52
CA ASN A 456 2.79 -2.82 -79.51
C ASN A 456 1.92 -2.19 -80.61
N ILE A 457 1.13 -1.16 -80.29
CA ILE A 457 0.37 -0.36 -81.28
C ILE A 457 1.32 0.48 -82.15
N ALA A 458 2.34 1.10 -81.56
CA ALA A 458 3.35 1.85 -82.30
C ALA A 458 4.17 0.94 -83.23
N ILE A 459 4.61 -0.23 -82.76
CA ILE A 459 5.33 -1.23 -83.58
C ILE A 459 4.44 -1.71 -84.73
N LYS A 460 3.17 -2.08 -84.47
CA LYS A 460 2.24 -2.47 -85.54
C LYS A 460 1.97 -1.35 -86.54
N ALA A 461 1.85 -0.10 -86.09
CA ALA A 461 1.68 1.06 -86.98
C ALA A 461 2.93 1.31 -87.84
N ILE A 462 4.13 1.08 -87.29
CA ILE A 462 5.40 1.17 -88.02
C ILE A 462 5.54 0.01 -89.03
N GLU A 463 5.16 -1.22 -88.69
CA GLU A 463 5.12 -2.35 -89.65
C GLU A 463 4.14 -2.06 -90.81
N GLN A 464 2.95 -1.54 -90.50
CA GLN A 464 1.94 -1.22 -91.53
C GLN A 464 2.40 -0.06 -92.42
N ALA A 465 2.98 1.00 -91.86
CA ALA A 465 3.56 2.10 -92.64
C ALA A 465 4.78 1.66 -93.46
N GLY A 466 5.66 0.84 -92.90
CA GLY A 466 6.87 0.33 -93.57
C GLY A 466 6.55 -0.59 -94.74
N SER A 467 5.62 -1.53 -94.58
CA SER A 467 5.20 -2.44 -95.65
C SER A 467 4.52 -1.73 -96.83
N THR A 468 3.90 -0.57 -96.61
CA THR A 468 3.21 0.19 -97.68
C THR A 468 4.16 1.11 -98.47
N ILE A 469 5.36 1.40 -97.96
CA ILE A 469 6.32 2.33 -98.58
C ILE A 469 7.42 1.61 -99.40
N GLY A 470 7.71 0.33 -99.12
CA GLY A 470 8.80 -0.41 -99.77
C GLY A 470 8.46 -1.11 -101.10
N SER A 471 7.19 -1.34 -101.43
CA SER A 471 6.79 -2.30 -102.47
C SER A 471 6.57 -1.71 -103.87
N LYS A 472 7.50 -0.88 -104.38
CA LYS A 472 7.48 -0.44 -105.79
C LYS A 472 8.83 0.00 -106.41
N LEU A 473 9.88 -0.80 -106.24
CA LEU A 473 10.98 -0.89 -107.20
C LEU A 473 11.43 -2.36 -107.25
N GLY A 474 11.55 -2.94 -108.45
CA GLY A 474 11.47 -4.40 -108.63
C GLY A 474 12.77 -5.13 -109.01
N ASN A 475 12.67 -6.45 -108.88
CA ASN A 475 13.37 -7.53 -109.58
C ASN A 475 14.87 -7.83 -109.31
N ASP A 476 15.02 -9.05 -108.81
CA ASP A 476 15.87 -10.14 -109.33
C ASP A 476 17.36 -10.27 -108.98
N LYS A 477 17.63 -11.46 -108.42
CA LYS A 477 18.85 -12.30 -108.44
C LYS A 477 20.05 -11.96 -107.54
N GLU A 478 20.27 -12.94 -106.65
CA GLU A 478 21.55 -13.58 -106.29
C GLU A 478 22.75 -12.69 -105.92
N ILE A 479 23.27 -12.86 -104.69
CA ILE A 479 24.52 -13.62 -104.46
C ILE A 479 24.78 -13.84 -102.94
N LYS A 480 25.17 -15.08 -102.67
CA LYS A 480 25.80 -15.77 -101.52
C LYS A 480 26.55 -15.00 -100.40
N ASN A 481 26.73 -15.77 -99.31
CA ASN A 481 27.78 -15.73 -98.27
C ASN A 481 27.62 -14.69 -97.13
N SER A 482 28.11 -14.90 -95.91
CA SER A 482 28.32 -16.08 -95.00
C SER A 482 29.20 -15.61 -93.83
N ASP A 483 28.88 -16.06 -92.63
CA ASP A 483 29.75 -16.19 -91.44
C ASP A 483 30.27 -14.95 -90.67
N SER A 484 30.55 -15.25 -89.38
CA SER A 484 31.41 -14.58 -88.38
C SER A 484 30.99 -13.19 -87.84
N GLU A 485 31.25 -12.83 -86.56
CA GLU A 485 31.72 -13.57 -85.37
C GLU A 485 31.42 -12.78 -84.07
N SER A 486 31.54 -13.47 -82.91
CA SER A 486 32.17 -13.05 -81.62
C SER A 486 32.29 -11.54 -81.22
N SER A 487 32.26 -11.07 -79.97
CA SER A 487 32.42 -11.60 -78.60
C SER A 487 31.68 -10.62 -77.62
N THR A 488 31.72 -10.62 -76.27
CA THR A 488 32.28 -11.42 -75.14
C THR A 488 31.30 -11.19 -73.96
N GLU A 489 30.96 -12.14 -73.08
CA GLU A 489 31.74 -12.80 -72.02
C GLU A 489 32.11 -11.88 -70.80
N LYS A 490 31.41 -12.03 -69.66
CA LYS A 490 31.96 -12.54 -68.36
C LYS A 490 31.04 -12.35 -67.13
N ASN A 491 30.69 -13.49 -66.52
CA ASN A 491 30.63 -13.79 -65.07
C ASN A 491 29.74 -12.93 -64.12
N LYS A 492 29.12 -13.49 -63.05
CA LYS A 492 29.46 -14.72 -62.30
C LYS A 492 28.24 -15.33 -61.59
N LYS A 493 28.12 -16.66 -61.56
CA LYS A 493 27.18 -17.43 -60.72
C LYS A 493 27.75 -17.69 -59.32
N LYS A 494 26.89 -17.67 -58.30
CA LYS A 494 26.88 -18.51 -57.07
C LYS A 494 25.50 -18.29 -56.42
N SER A 495 24.53 -19.17 -56.64
CA SER A 495 24.29 -20.47 -55.97
C SER A 495 23.55 -20.32 -54.64
N GLU A 496 22.30 -20.78 -54.61
CA GLU A 496 21.66 -21.38 -53.42
C GLU A 496 22.62 -22.44 -52.81
N ASP A 497 22.63 -22.72 -51.50
CA ASP A 497 21.55 -23.38 -50.75
C ASP A 497 21.83 -23.34 -49.21
N GLU A 498 21.04 -24.08 -48.43
CA GLU A 498 21.20 -24.48 -47.00
C GLU A 498 20.75 -23.51 -45.88
N SER A 499 19.48 -23.70 -45.49
CA SER A 499 19.02 -24.00 -44.12
C SER A 499 19.93 -23.72 -42.89
N GLN A 500 19.45 -22.85 -42.00
CA GLN A 500 19.23 -23.15 -40.57
C GLN A 500 18.18 -22.22 -39.96
#